data_AF-A0A929YJF0-F1
#
_entry.id   AF-A0A929YJF0-F1
#
_cell.length_a   1.000
_cell.length_b   1.000
_cell.length_c   1.000
_cell.angle_alpha   90.00
_cell.angle_beta   90.00
_cell.angle_gamma   90.00
#
_symmetry.space_group_name_H-M   'P 1'
#
loop_
_entity.id
_entity.type
_entity.pdbx_description
1 polymer ?
#
loop_
_entity_poly.entity_id
_entity_poly.type
_entity_poly.pdbx_seq_one_letter_code
_entity_poly.pdbx_strand_id
1 'polypeptide(L)'
;MSSTDPTSSSGKKYDYDKPVTITFTAKEWFDLTGAIDELTMGDYAPDIKGWEWLQEVMGVADRQTINNLSDRITYACHKELNS
;
A
#
# COMPACT_ATOMS: atom_id res chain seq x y z
N MET A 1 18.10 -11.14 -33.42
CA MET A 1 17.84 -9.99 -32.50
C MET A 1 17.31 -10.58 -31.21
N SER A 2 18.05 -10.42 -30.10
CA SER A 2 17.61 -10.90 -28.78
C SER A 2 16.66 -9.86 -28.20
N SER A 3 15.39 -10.21 -28.05
CA SER A 3 14.42 -9.38 -27.34
C SER A 3 14.66 -9.57 -25.84
N THR A 4 15.27 -8.59 -25.19
CA THR A 4 15.31 -8.49 -23.73
C THR A 4 13.98 -7.91 -23.28
N ASP A 5 13.00 -8.78 -23.08
CA ASP A 5 11.75 -8.42 -22.41
C ASP A 5 12.07 -8.07 -20.93
N PRO A 6 11.81 -6.83 -20.47
CA PRO A 6 12.08 -6.43 -19.09
C PRO A 6 11.17 -7.15 -18.08
N THR A 7 10.14 -7.87 -18.54
CA THR A 7 9.29 -8.73 -17.69
C THR A 7 9.78 -10.18 -17.60
N SER A 8 10.91 -10.52 -18.23
CA SER A 8 11.61 -11.80 -18.02
C SER A 8 12.27 -11.86 -16.65
N SER A 9 11.44 -11.87 -15.60
CA SER A 9 11.91 -12.14 -14.25
C SER A 9 12.57 -13.51 -14.25
N SER A 10 13.82 -13.54 -13.80
CA SER A 10 14.67 -14.72 -13.71
C SER A 10 14.11 -15.70 -12.69
N GLY A 11 13.07 -16.46 -13.03
CA GLY A 11 12.70 -17.75 -12.43
C GLY A 11 12.56 -17.84 -10.90
N LYS A 12 12.53 -16.72 -10.17
CA LYS A 12 12.30 -16.72 -8.73
C LYS A 12 10.82 -16.98 -8.52
N LYS A 13 10.46 -18.25 -8.29
CA LYS A 13 9.15 -18.59 -7.71
C LYS A 13 9.02 -17.81 -6.40
N TYR A 14 8.24 -16.73 -6.44
CA TYR A 14 7.85 -16.03 -5.24
C TYR A 14 6.95 -16.96 -4.44
N ASP A 15 7.39 -17.26 -3.22
CA ASP A 15 6.54 -17.91 -2.23
C ASP A 15 5.64 -16.83 -1.63
N TYR A 16 4.37 -16.80 -2.07
CA TYR A 16 3.40 -15.80 -1.65
C TYR A 16 3.03 -15.91 -0.16
N ASP A 17 3.30 -17.06 0.46
CA ASP A 17 3.04 -17.28 1.90
C ASP A 17 4.21 -16.82 2.77
N LYS A 18 5.36 -16.51 2.18
CA LYS A 18 6.52 -16.05 2.92
C LYS A 18 6.43 -14.54 3.17
N PRO A 19 6.51 -14.08 4.43
CA PRO A 19 6.50 -12.66 4.73
C PRO A 19 7.72 -11.97 4.10
N VAL A 20 7.47 -10.86 3.43
CA VAL A 20 8.49 -9.99 2.85
C VAL A 20 8.69 -8.79 3.78
N THR A 21 9.93 -8.57 4.19
CA THR A 21 10.30 -7.38 4.96
C THR A 21 10.86 -6.33 4.02
N ILE A 22 10.29 -5.13 4.07
CA ILE A 22 10.80 -3.94 3.40
C ILE A 22 11.16 -2.92 4.49
N THR A 23 12.38 -2.42 4.45
CA THR A 23 12.86 -1.41 5.39
C THR A 23 12.80 -0.05 4.73
N PHE A 24 12.19 0.93 5.41
CA PHE A 24 12.10 2.31 4.96
C PHE A 24 12.93 3.22 5.87
N THR A 25 13.51 4.28 5.30
CA THR A 25 13.91 5.45 6.08
C THR A 25 12.67 6.16 6.63
N ALA A 26 12.84 6.96 7.69
CA ALA A 26 11.73 7.73 8.26
C ALA A 26 11.05 8.65 7.22
N LYS A 27 11.82 9.21 6.27
CA LYS A 27 11.28 10.03 5.19
C LYS A 27 10.46 9.21 4.20
N GLU A 28 10.99 8.07 3.74
CA GLU A 28 10.27 7.21 2.79
C GLU A 28 8.98 6.67 3.42
N TRP A 29 9.02 6.35 4.70
CA TRP A 29 7.84 5.96 5.45
C TRP A 29 6.80 7.10 5.45
N PHE A 30 7.20 8.31 5.82
CA PHE A 30 6.32 9.47 5.84
C PHE A 30 5.70 9.76 4.46
N ASP A 31 6.55 9.80 3.42
CA ASP A 31 6.11 10.05 2.04
C ASP A 31 5.12 8.95 1.56
N LEU A 32 5.40 7.68 1.86
CA LEU A 32 4.52 6.56 1.53
C LEU A 32 3.18 6.66 2.25
N THR A 33 3.20 6.92 3.56
CA THR A 33 1.96 7.06 4.34
C THR A 33 1.13 8.25 3.89
N GLY A 34 1.76 9.37 3.54
CA GLY A 34 1.06 10.55 3.02
C GLY A 34 0.43 10.28 1.66
N ALA A 35 1.12 9.57 0.76
CA ALA A 35 0.54 9.17 -0.52
C ALA A 35 -0.66 8.22 -0.36
N ILE A 36 -0.60 7.28 0.57
CA ILE A 36 -1.73 6.38 0.88
C ILE A 36 -2.90 7.18 1.44
N ASP A 37 -2.66 8.09 2.39
CA ASP A 37 -3.70 8.93 2.98
C ASP A 37 -4.40 9.79 1.92
N GLU A 38 -3.63 10.46 1.06
CA GLU A 38 -4.16 11.30 0.00
C GLU A 38 -5.05 10.53 -1.00
N LEU A 39 -4.69 9.28 -1.31
CA LEU A 39 -5.42 8.42 -2.24
C LEU A 39 -6.63 7.70 -1.62
N THR A 40 -6.77 7.72 -0.30
CA THR A 40 -7.80 6.95 0.43
C THR A 40 -8.78 7.84 1.19
N MET A 41 -8.29 8.98 1.67
CA MET A 41 -9.01 9.93 2.50
C MET A 41 -8.84 11.40 2.05
N GLY A 42 -7.84 11.73 1.22
CA GLY A 42 -7.58 13.09 0.74
C GLY A 42 -8.38 13.51 -0.50
N ASP A 43 -7.93 14.58 -1.16
CA ASP A 43 -8.64 15.22 -2.27
C ASP A 43 -8.63 14.35 -3.54
N TYR A 44 -7.67 13.44 -3.64
CA TYR A 44 -7.58 12.45 -4.72
C TYR A 44 -8.25 11.11 -4.37
N ALA A 45 -8.89 11.01 -3.20
CA ALA A 45 -9.62 9.81 -2.83
C ALA A 45 -10.80 9.60 -3.80
N PRO A 46 -10.96 8.38 -4.36
CA PRO A 46 -12.10 8.05 -5.18
C PRO A 46 -13.41 8.27 -4.42
N ASP A 47 -14.44 8.70 -5.14
CA ASP A 47 -15.79 8.65 -4.61
C ASP A 47 -16.23 7.20 -4.37
N ILE A 48 -17.41 7.02 -3.77
CA ILE A 48 -17.91 5.68 -3.40
C ILE A 48 -17.92 4.74 -4.61
N LYS A 49 -18.35 5.21 -5.78
CA LYS A 49 -18.41 4.39 -7.00
C LYS A 49 -17.03 4.08 -7.56
N GLY A 50 -16.10 5.04 -7.50
CA GLY A 50 -14.71 4.82 -7.86
C GLY A 50 -14.06 3.77 -6.96
N TRP A 51 -14.39 3.78 -5.67
CA TRP A 51 -13.89 2.77 -4.73
C TRP A 51 -14.47 1.37 -5.00
N GLU A 52 -15.77 1.27 -5.27
CA GLU A 52 -16.42 0.01 -5.69
C GLU A 52 -15.75 -0.56 -6.94
N TRP A 53 -15.49 0.28 -7.95
CA TRP A 53 -14.80 -0.15 -9.17
C TRP A 53 -13.38 -0.65 -8.90
N LEU A 54 -12.61 0.04 -8.05
CA LEU A 54 -11.27 -0.39 -7.66
C LEU A 54 -11.30 -1.75 -6.96
N GLN A 55 -12.27 -1.97 -6.06
CA GLN A 55 -12.44 -3.25 -5.40
C GLN A 55 -12.76 -4.37 -6.41
N GLU A 56 -13.68 -4.13 -7.34
CA GLU A 56 -14.11 -5.12 -8.33
C GLU A 56 -13.04 -5.46 -9.37
N VAL A 57 -12.33 -4.45 -9.89
CA VAL A 57 -11.40 -4.63 -11.03
C VAL A 57 -9.97 -4.89 -10.57
N MET A 58 -9.52 -4.17 -9.54
CA MET A 58 -8.13 -4.22 -9.06
C MET A 58 -7.98 -5.10 -7.81
N GLY A 59 -9.08 -5.56 -7.21
CA GLY A 59 -9.06 -6.40 -6.01
C GLY A 59 -8.56 -5.65 -4.77
N VAL A 60 -8.69 -4.32 -4.74
CA VAL A 60 -8.29 -3.51 -3.59
C VAL A 60 -9.19 -3.84 -2.40
N ALA A 61 -8.65 -3.77 -1.19
CA ALA A 61 -9.45 -3.90 0.02
C ALA A 61 -10.54 -2.81 0.09
N ASP A 62 -11.65 -3.11 0.77
CA ASP A 62 -12.72 -2.15 0.97
C ASP A 62 -12.23 -0.92 1.77
N ARG A 63 -12.92 0.21 1.59
CA ARG A 63 -12.50 1.49 2.16
C ARG A 63 -12.41 1.45 3.68
N GLN A 64 -13.30 0.72 4.34
CA GLN A 64 -13.30 0.63 5.81
C GLN A 64 -12.08 -0.15 6.30
N THR A 65 -11.70 -1.23 5.61
CA THR A 65 -10.48 -1.99 5.91
C THR A 65 -9.23 -1.12 5.80
N ILE A 66 -9.13 -0.30 4.75
CA ILE A 66 -8.01 0.64 4.55
C ILE A 66 -7.98 1.69 5.68
N ASN A 67 -9.13 2.28 6.02
CA ASN A 67 -9.24 3.26 7.10
C ASN A 67 -8.80 2.66 8.45
N ASN A 68 -9.28 1.46 8.78
CA ASN A 68 -8.92 0.75 10.01
C ASN A 68 -7.41 0.46 10.08
N LEU A 69 -6.78 0.17 8.94
CA LEU A 69 -5.33 -0.03 8.87
C LEU A 69 -4.59 1.29 9.09
N SER A 70 -5.04 2.38 8.48
CA SER A 70 -4.48 3.72 8.65
C SER A 70 -4.51 4.16 10.12
N ASP A 71 -5.64 3.95 10.81
CA ASP A 71 -5.79 4.24 12.24
C ASP A 71 -4.78 3.46 13.10
N ARG A 72 -4.59 2.16 12.80
CA ARG A 72 -3.63 1.31 13.52
C ARG A 72 -2.19 1.73 13.29
N ILE A 73 -1.85 2.11 12.05
CA ILE A 73 -0.52 2.61 11.70
C ILE A 73 -0.23 3.92 12.45
N THR A 74 -1.16 4.88 12.37
CA THR A 74 -1.04 6.17 13.07
C THR A 74 -0.90 5.96 14.57
N TYR A 75 -1.72 5.08 15.17
CA TYR A 75 -1.60 4.73 16.59
C TYR A 75 -0.21 4.16 16.93
N ALA A 76 0.31 3.23 16.13
CA ALA A 76 1.62 2.63 16.36
C ALA A 76 2.75 3.68 16.30
N CYS A 77 2.72 4.59 15.32
CA CYS A 77 3.70 5.67 15.19
C CYS A 77 3.65 6.66 16.36
N HIS A 78 2.47 6.95 16.90
CA HIS A 78 2.31 7.88 18.03
C HIS A 78 2.57 7.22 19.40
N LYS A 79 2.48 5.90 19.50
CA LYS A 79 2.72 5.17 20.75
C LYS A 79 4.20 5.20 21.15
N GLU A 80 5.13 5.17 20.20
CA GLU A 80 6.57 5.21 20.49
C GLU A 80 7.10 6.60 20.86
N LEU A 81 6.31 7.66 20.64
CA LEU A 81 6.69 9.04 21.02
C LEU A 81 6.39 9.37 22.49
N ASN A 82 5.66 8.52 23.22
CA ASN A 82 5.23 8.73 24.60
C ASN A 82 5.82 7.72 25.61
N SER A 83 6.84 6.96 25.21
CA SER A 83 7.58 5.98 26.03
C SER A 83 9.04 6.37 26.14
#